data_AF-A0A967JFW5-F1
#
_entry.id   AF-A0A967JFW5-F1
#
_cell.length_a   1.000
_cell.length_b   1.000
_cell.length_c   1.000
_cell.angle_alpha   90.00
_cell.angle_beta   90.00
_cell.angle_gamma   90.00
#
_symmetry.space_group_name_H-M   'P 1'
#
loop_
_entity.id
_entity.type
_entity.pdbx_description
1 polymer ?
#
loop_
_entity_poly.entity_id
_entity_poly.type
_entity_poly.pdbx_seq_one_letter_code
_entity_poly.pdbx_strand_id
1 'polypeptide(L)'
;YGRIEARIQVPEGAGLWPAFWSLGTDIDEVGWPQTGEIDIMEFVGREPFEVFGTIHGPGYSGGSAFGNIQTFGVPVPDDFHTFAIEWEPGEIRWYVDGINYHTATP
;
A
#
# COMPACT_ATOMS: atom_id res chain seq x y z
N TYR A 1 11.68 -2.44 10.56
CA TYR A 1 11.63 -3.82 10.04
C TYR A 1 10.64 -4.64 10.83
N GLY A 2 9.99 -5.61 10.18
CA GLY A 2 8.97 -6.47 10.76
C GLY A 2 7.77 -6.66 9.82
N ARG A 3 6.72 -7.31 10.33
CA ARG A 3 5.43 -7.44 9.64
C ARG A 3 4.43 -6.45 10.21
N ILE A 4 3.74 -5.73 9.33
CA ILE A 4 2.59 -4.90 9.68
C ILE A 4 1.39 -5.51 8.97
N GLU A 5 0.30 -5.74 9.69
CA GLU A 5 -0.90 -6.40 9.18
C GLU A 5 -2.16 -5.76 9.76
N ALA A 6 -3.17 -5.58 8.92
CA ALA A 6 -4.50 -5.15 9.32
C ALA A 6 -5.58 -5.88 8.52
N ARG A 7 -6.66 -6.29 9.20
CA ARG A 7 -7.85 -6.84 8.56
C ARG A 7 -8.89 -5.72 8.39
N ILE A 8 -9.13 -5.32 7.15
CA ILE A 8 -9.89 -4.11 6.79
C ILE A 8 -10.97 -4.49 5.77
N GLN A 9 -12.18 -3.98 5.98
CA GLN A 9 -13.19 -3.87 4.93
C GLN A 9 -13.22 -2.41 4.48
N VAL A 10 -12.95 -2.17 3.20
CA VAL A 10 -12.97 -0.81 2.63
C VAL A 10 -14.42 -0.39 2.34
N PRO A 11 -14.75 0.90 2.40
CA PRO A 11 -16.07 1.38 1.99
C PRO A 11 -16.28 1.32 0.48
N GLU A 12 -17.55 1.20 0.07
CA GLU A 12 -17.97 1.32 -1.34
C GLU A 12 -18.26 2.78 -1.69
N GLY A 13 -17.85 3.23 -2.89
CA GLY A 13 -18.25 4.51 -3.46
C GLY A 13 -17.17 5.16 -4.33
N ALA A 14 -17.53 5.58 -5.54
CA ALA A 14 -16.58 6.03 -6.58
C ALA A 14 -15.67 7.21 -6.20
N GLY A 15 -16.05 8.04 -5.22
CA GLY A 15 -15.26 9.18 -4.75
C GLY A 15 -14.40 8.90 -3.51
N LEU A 16 -14.42 7.67 -2.99
CA LEU A 16 -13.69 7.31 -1.78
C LEU A 16 -12.29 6.79 -2.12
N TRP A 17 -11.34 7.13 -1.26
CA TRP A 17 -9.95 6.69 -1.34
C TRP A 17 -9.42 6.34 0.06
N PRO A 18 -9.88 5.21 0.65
CA PRO A 18 -9.32 4.70 1.89
C PRO A 18 -7.88 4.21 1.65
N ALA A 19 -7.02 4.48 2.63
CA ALA A 19 -5.62 4.07 2.60
C ALA A 19 -5.18 3.55 3.97
N PHE A 20 -4.32 2.54 3.97
CA PHE A 20 -3.56 2.06 5.10
C PHE A 20 -2.07 2.14 4.75
N TRP A 21 -1.36 3.02 5.42
CA TRP A 21 -0.03 3.47 5.00
C TRP A 21 0.79 3.96 6.20
N SER A 22 2.06 4.26 5.96
CA SER A 22 3.00 4.75 6.97
C SER A 22 4.01 5.74 6.39
N LEU A 23 4.53 6.62 7.25
CA LEU A 23 5.56 7.60 6.94
C LEU A 23 6.79 7.40 7.82
N GLY A 24 7.95 7.82 7.31
CA GLY A 24 9.15 7.96 8.12
C GLY A 24 8.93 8.93 9.29
N THR A 25 9.60 8.65 10.41
CA THR A 25 9.46 9.44 11.65
C THR A 25 10.19 10.77 11.61
N ASP A 26 11.02 11.00 10.58
CA ASP A 26 11.86 12.18 10.36
C ASP A 26 11.24 13.16 9.35
N ILE A 27 9.94 13.04 9.03
CA ILE A 27 9.25 13.88 8.06
C ILE A 27 9.41 15.39 8.33
N ASP A 28 9.42 15.79 9.60
CA ASP A 28 9.59 17.20 9.99
C ASP A 28 11.04 17.71 9.77
N GLU A 29 12.01 16.81 9.64
CA GLU A 29 13.42 17.12 9.44
C GLU A 29 13.81 17.11 7.96
N VAL A 30 13.37 16.10 7.20
CA VAL A 30 13.80 15.88 5.81
C VAL A 30 12.72 16.16 4.77
N GLY A 31 11.45 16.20 5.20
CA GLY A 31 10.29 16.38 4.33
C GLY A 31 9.96 15.16 3.47
N TRP A 32 8.85 15.24 2.75
CA TRP A 32 8.44 14.25 1.75
C TRP A 32 9.01 14.60 0.36
N PRO A 33 9.42 13.61 -0.47
CA PRO A 33 9.41 12.16 -0.23
C PRO A 33 10.68 11.63 0.46
N GLN A 34 11.50 12.50 1.07
CA GLN A 34 12.82 12.12 1.61
C GLN A 34 12.71 11.20 2.83
N THR A 35 11.66 11.40 3.63
CA THR A 35 11.33 10.57 4.78
C THR A 35 10.87 9.15 4.40
N GLY A 36 10.44 8.97 3.15
CA GLY A 36 9.87 7.72 2.66
C GLY A 36 8.41 7.51 3.08
N GLU A 37 7.70 6.74 2.27
CA GLU A 37 6.30 6.36 2.49
C GLU A 37 6.09 4.91 2.04
N ILE A 38 5.33 4.15 2.82
CA ILE A 38 4.92 2.79 2.46
C ILE A 38 3.40 2.72 2.52
N ASP A 39 2.78 2.57 1.35
CA ASP A 39 1.35 2.33 1.22
C ASP A 39 1.10 0.83 1.25
N ILE A 40 0.59 0.35 2.37
CA ILE A 40 0.30 -1.08 2.60
C ILE A 40 -0.95 -1.48 1.81
N MET A 41 -1.92 -0.57 1.73
CA MET A 41 -3.10 -0.68 0.87
C MET A 41 -3.59 0.72 0.52
N GLU A 42 -3.76 0.99 -0.77
CA GLU A 42 -4.69 2.01 -1.25
C GLU A 42 -5.82 1.34 -2.04
N PHE A 43 -7.02 1.86 -1.90
CA PHE A 43 -8.18 1.49 -2.71
C PHE A 43 -8.78 2.75 -3.31
N VAL A 44 -9.12 2.69 -4.60
CA VAL A 44 -9.77 3.79 -5.30
C VAL A 44 -11.16 3.34 -5.67
N GLY A 45 -12.21 3.92 -5.07
CA GLY A 45 -13.57 3.40 -5.19
C GLY A 45 -14.15 3.38 -6.61
N ARG A 46 -13.54 4.09 -7.58
CA ARG A 46 -13.90 3.99 -9.00
C ARG A 46 -13.35 2.73 -9.69
N GLU A 47 -12.35 2.09 -9.10
CA GLU A 47 -11.73 0.82 -9.52
C GLU A 47 -12.02 -0.26 -8.45
N PRO A 48 -13.28 -0.71 -8.29
CA PRO A 48 -13.71 -1.45 -7.11
C PRO A 48 -13.12 -2.86 -6.97
N PHE A 49 -12.36 -3.33 -7.97
CA PHE A 49 -11.74 -4.65 -8.01
C PHE A 49 -10.23 -4.59 -7.76
N GLU A 50 -9.68 -3.43 -7.46
CA GLU A 50 -8.23 -3.22 -7.40
C GLU A 50 -7.80 -2.61 -6.07
N VAL A 51 -6.64 -3.06 -5.59
CA VAL A 51 -5.89 -2.37 -4.54
C VAL A 51 -4.45 -2.16 -4.99
N PHE A 52 -3.82 -1.13 -4.44
CA PHE A 52 -2.47 -0.70 -4.78
C PHE A 52 -1.58 -0.88 -3.56
N GLY A 53 -0.36 -1.38 -3.78
CA GLY A 53 0.73 -1.32 -2.82
C GLY A 53 1.90 -0.58 -3.43
N THR A 54 2.37 0.46 -2.74
CA THR A 54 3.33 1.43 -3.28
C THR A 54 4.37 1.84 -2.23
N ILE A 55 5.54 2.24 -2.72
CA ILE A 55 6.54 2.98 -1.96
C ILE A 55 6.88 4.29 -2.66
N HIS A 56 7.11 5.30 -1.84
CA HIS A 56 7.60 6.60 -2.29
C HIS A 56 8.93 6.90 -1.63
N GLY A 57 9.82 7.51 -2.40
CA GLY A 57 11.12 7.97 -1.93
C GLY A 57 11.78 8.95 -2.88
N PRO A 58 13.01 9.39 -2.57
CA PRO A 58 13.78 10.29 -3.42
C PRO A 58 13.97 9.71 -4.83
N GLY A 59 13.39 10.38 -5.83
CA GLY A 59 13.48 9.96 -7.23
C GLY A 59 12.41 8.95 -7.69
N TYR A 60 11.54 8.47 -6.80
CA TYR A 60 10.42 7.57 -7.13
C TYR A 60 9.21 7.90 -6.24
N SER A 61 8.44 8.94 -6.58
CA SER A 61 7.31 9.41 -5.77
C SER A 61 6.17 9.97 -6.63
N GLY A 62 4.99 10.13 -6.03
CA GLY A 62 3.80 10.61 -6.73
C GLY A 62 3.45 9.67 -7.89
N GLY A 63 3.26 10.21 -9.10
CA GLY A 63 2.98 9.38 -10.29
C GLY A 63 4.14 8.47 -10.74
N SER A 64 5.33 8.59 -10.12
CA SER A 64 6.49 7.74 -10.37
C SER A 64 6.84 6.85 -9.16
N ALA A 65 5.91 6.69 -8.22
CA ALA A 65 6.04 5.73 -7.13
C ALA A 65 6.29 4.32 -7.67
N PHE A 66 7.01 3.52 -6.89
CA PHE A 66 7.23 2.12 -7.23
C PHE A 66 6.16 1.27 -6.55
N GLY A 67 5.43 0.46 -7.30
CA GLY A 67 4.33 -0.31 -6.74
C GLY A 67 3.77 -1.33 -7.72
N ASN A 68 2.71 -2.01 -7.27
CA ASN A 68 1.94 -2.92 -8.10
C ASN A 68 0.46 -2.94 -7.69
N ILE A 69 -0.37 -3.51 -8.56
CA ILE A 69 -1.81 -3.65 -8.39
C ILE A 69 -2.14 -5.12 -8.11
N GLN A 70 -3.03 -5.35 -7.14
CA GLN A 70 -3.70 -6.63 -6.96
C GLN A 70 -5.15 -6.49 -7.44
N THR A 71 -5.53 -7.31 -8.42
CA THR A 71 -6.90 -7.38 -8.94
C THR A 71 -7.66 -8.56 -8.35
N PHE A 72 -8.91 -8.34 -7.99
CA PHE A 72 -9.81 -9.33 -7.40
C PHE A 72 -10.86 -9.81 -8.39
N GLY A 73 -11.39 -11.02 -8.19
CA GLY A 73 -12.52 -11.55 -8.96
C GLY A 73 -13.88 -11.03 -8.52
N VAL A 74 -13.94 -10.35 -7.37
CA VAL A 74 -15.12 -9.72 -6.76
C VAL A 74 -14.74 -8.33 -6.27
N PRO A 75 -15.69 -7.40 -6.08
CA PRO A 75 -15.40 -6.09 -5.51
C PRO A 75 -14.70 -6.22 -4.14
N VAL A 76 -13.64 -5.45 -3.93
CA VAL A 76 -12.89 -5.39 -2.66
C VAL A 76 -13.79 -4.99 -1.47
N PRO A 77 -14.78 -4.09 -1.61
CA PRO A 77 -15.67 -3.74 -0.49
C PRO A 77 -16.58 -4.88 0.02
N ASP A 78 -16.73 -5.97 -0.74
CA ASP A 78 -17.70 -7.04 -0.41
C ASP A 78 -17.34 -7.84 0.85
N ASP A 79 -16.05 -7.89 1.23
CA ASP A 79 -15.59 -8.59 2.43
C ASP A 79 -14.41 -7.86 3.09
N PHE A 80 -14.07 -8.31 4.29
CA PHE A 80 -12.82 -7.98 4.96
C PHE A 80 -11.67 -8.74 4.32
N HIS A 81 -10.61 -8.01 3.99
CA HIS A 81 -9.35 -8.55 3.51
C HIS A 81 -8.22 -8.26 4.51
N THR A 82 -7.23 -9.14 4.57
CA THR A 82 -6.04 -8.94 5.38
C THR A 82 -4.92 -8.36 4.52
N PHE A 83 -4.61 -7.08 4.76
CA PHE A 83 -3.52 -6.37 4.06
C PHE A 83 -2.29 -6.36 4.94
N ALA A 84 -1.13 -6.67 4.35
CA ALA A 84 0.11 -6.70 5.11
C ALA A 84 1.33 -6.34 4.27
N ILE A 85 2.36 -5.88 4.97
CA ILE A 85 3.73 -5.89 4.46
C ILE A 85 4.65 -6.71 5.34
N GLU A 86 5.70 -7.26 4.73
CA GLU A 86 6.92 -7.68 5.41
C GLU A 86 8.05 -6.77 4.97
N TRP A 87 8.70 -6.12 5.94
CA TRP A 87 9.78 -5.18 5.72
C TRP A 87 11.07 -5.69 6.35
N GLU A 88 12.05 -6.00 5.49
CA GLU A 88 13.36 -6.52 5.82
C GLU A 88 14.45 -5.59 5.28
N PRO A 89 15.71 -5.71 5.74
CA PRO A 89 16.81 -4.97 5.12
C PRO A 89 16.92 -5.29 3.62
N GLY A 90 16.73 -4.29 2.77
CA GLY A 90 16.87 -4.40 1.30
C GLY A 90 15.62 -4.84 0.55
N GLU A 91 14.53 -5.17 1.24
CA GLU A 91 13.27 -5.50 0.56
C GLU A 91 12.01 -5.22 1.39
N ILE A 92 10.92 -4.96 0.67
CA ILE A 92 9.56 -4.91 1.21
C ILE A 92 8.67 -5.79 0.34
N ARG A 93 7.80 -6.58 0.96
CA ARG A 93 6.86 -7.48 0.28
C ARG A 93 5.44 -7.14 0.71
N TRP A 94 4.50 -7.03 -0.23
CA TRP A 94 3.09 -6.76 0.04
C TRP A 94 2.25 -8.00 -0.15
N TYR A 95 1.25 -8.13 0.71
CA TYR A 95 0.35 -9.26 0.76
C TYR A 95 -1.10 -8.79 0.87
N VAL A 96 -1.99 -9.49 0.17
CA VAL A 96 -3.42 -9.49 0.48
C VAL A 96 -3.88 -10.92 0.69
N ASP A 97 -4.54 -11.19 1.81
CA ASP A 97 -5.02 -12.51 2.22
C ASP A 97 -3.92 -13.58 2.20
N GLY A 98 -2.71 -13.15 2.58
CA GLY A 98 -1.51 -14.01 2.60
C GLY A 98 -0.85 -14.24 1.25
N ILE A 99 -1.39 -13.70 0.15
CA ILE A 99 -0.83 -13.80 -1.20
C ILE A 99 0.11 -12.63 -1.45
N ASN A 100 1.39 -12.90 -1.71
CA ASN A 100 2.33 -11.87 -2.15
C ASN A 100 2.01 -11.44 -3.59
N TYR A 101 1.79 -10.14 -3.80
CA TYR A 101 1.54 -9.58 -5.14
C TYR A 101 2.57 -8.51 -5.55
N HIS A 102 3.40 -8.05 -4.62
CA HIS A 102 4.45 -7.08 -4.90
C HIS A 102 5.67 -7.33 -4.02
N THR A 103 6.85 -7.18 -4.62
CA THR A 103 8.13 -7.14 -3.91
C THR A 103 8.92 -5.97 -4.46
N ALA A 104 9.36 -5.08 -3.57
CA ALA A 104 10.22 -3.97 -3.89
C ALA A 104 11.60 -4.22 -3.29
N THR A 105 12.63 -4.09 -4.12
CA THR A 105 14.05 -4.14 -3.73
C THR A 105 14.70 -2.79 -4.06
N PRO A 106 14.39 -1.74 -3.29
CA PRO A 106 14.91 -0.39 -3.53
C PRO A 106 16.42 -0.27 -3.31
#